data_AF-A0A7Y0Q752-F1
#
_entry.id   AF-A0A7Y0Q752-F1
#
_cell.length_a   1.000
_cell.length_b   1.000
_cell.length_c   1.000
_cell.angle_alpha   90.00
_cell.angle_beta   90.00
_cell.angle_gamma   90.00
#
_symmetry.space_group_name_H-M   'P 1'
#
loop_
_entity.id
_entity.type
_entity.pdbx_description
1 polymer ?
#
loop_
_entity_poly.entity_id
_entity_poly.type
_entity_poly.pdbx_seq_one_letter_code
_entity_poly.pdbx_strand_id
1 'polypeptide(L)'
;MLKQEMVKELNNQINLEFYSSNLYLQMSAWCEDQGFEGAAEFMRKHALEEMDHMNRLFTYVSETGAMPILGAIEAPPHEFESLAEVFKQTYEHECMITEQINSLAHKAFTTQDYSTFNFLQWYVAEQHEEETLFKSVLDKINLVGQDGHALFFVDKDLAEMAKSGGNGSIMTDAQV
;
A
#
# COMPACT_ATOMS: atom_id res chain seq x y z
N MET A 1 20.49 18.12 5.38
CA MET A 1 20.42 18.19 3.90
C MET A 1 20.66 16.79 3.38
N LEU A 2 19.72 16.24 2.60
CA LEU A 2 19.78 14.87 2.13
C LEU A 2 20.99 14.63 1.21
N LYS A 3 21.61 13.45 1.33
CA LYS A 3 22.62 13.00 0.36
C LYS A 3 21.92 12.69 -0.97
N GLN A 4 22.58 12.96 -2.10
CA GLN A 4 21.99 12.74 -3.43
C GLN A 4 21.51 11.30 -3.64
N GLU A 5 22.24 10.32 -3.10
CA GLU A 5 21.84 8.92 -3.13
C GLU A 5 20.55 8.64 -2.35
N MET A 6 20.28 9.36 -1.25
CA MET A 6 19.03 9.22 -0.49
C MET A 6 17.86 9.90 -1.21
N VAL A 7 18.09 11.09 -1.78
CA VAL A 7 17.08 11.77 -2.62
C VAL A 7 16.63 10.87 -3.77
N LYS A 8 17.56 10.16 -4.41
CA LYS A 8 17.24 9.20 -5.46
C LYS A 8 16.33 8.07 -4.96
N GLU A 9 16.65 7.43 -3.85
CA GLU A 9 15.80 6.33 -3.36
C GLU A 9 14.44 6.80 -2.87
N LEU A 10 14.35 7.97 -2.22
CA LEU A 10 13.06 8.54 -1.82
C LEU A 10 12.20 8.87 -3.05
N ASN A 11 12.80 9.38 -4.14
CA ASN A 11 12.10 9.58 -5.41
C ASN A 11 11.66 8.26 -6.07
N ASN A 12 12.45 7.19 -5.94
CA ASN A 12 12.02 5.86 -6.39
C ASN A 12 10.80 5.39 -5.58
N GLN A 13 10.80 5.57 -4.26
CA GLN A 13 9.67 5.21 -3.41
C GLN A 13 8.43 6.04 -3.73
N ILE A 14 8.57 7.35 -3.95
CA ILE A 14 7.46 8.23 -4.39
C ILE A 14 6.79 7.66 -5.66
N ASN A 15 7.59 7.22 -6.64
CA ASN A 15 7.04 6.63 -7.87
C ASN A 15 6.39 5.27 -7.62
N LEU A 16 6.97 4.47 -6.71
CA LEU A 16 6.40 3.19 -6.32
C LEU A 16 5.02 3.38 -5.67
N GLU A 17 4.87 4.26 -4.67
CA GLU A 17 3.57 4.51 -4.03
C GLU A 17 2.53 5.05 -5.03
N PHE A 18 2.96 5.89 -5.98
CA PHE A 18 2.08 6.37 -7.04
C PHE A 18 1.63 5.21 -7.95
N TYR A 19 2.55 4.32 -8.32
CA TYR A 19 2.18 3.11 -9.05
C TYR A 19 1.23 2.22 -8.24
N SER A 20 1.47 2.03 -6.93
CA SER A 20 0.60 1.27 -6.03
C SER A 20 -0.82 1.83 -6.01
N SER A 21 -0.96 3.15 -5.85
CA SER A 21 -2.26 3.83 -5.94
C SER A 21 -2.97 3.55 -7.28
N ASN A 22 -2.25 3.65 -8.41
CA ASN A 22 -2.82 3.34 -9.73
C ASN A 22 -3.20 1.86 -9.88
N LEU A 23 -2.37 0.94 -9.37
CA LEU A 23 -2.61 -0.49 -9.37
C LEU A 23 -3.91 -0.83 -8.64
N TYR A 24 -4.08 -0.29 -7.43
CA TYR A 24 -5.24 -0.56 -6.60
C TYR A 24 -6.50 0.09 -7.15
N LEU A 25 -6.38 1.27 -7.76
CA LEU A 25 -7.48 1.88 -8.49
C LEU A 25 -7.90 1.02 -9.69
N GLN A 26 -6.94 0.46 -10.44
CA GLN A 26 -7.22 -0.40 -11.58
C GLN A 26 -7.83 -1.75 -11.16
N MET A 27 -7.36 -2.34 -10.06
CA MET A 27 -7.96 -3.52 -9.43
C MET A 27 -9.39 -3.23 -8.96
N SER A 28 -9.65 -2.05 -8.38
CA SER A 28 -11.01 -1.64 -7.99
C SER A 28 -11.96 -1.60 -9.19
N ALA A 29 -11.49 -1.11 -10.34
CA ALA A 29 -12.28 -1.07 -11.56
C ALA A 29 -12.57 -2.48 -12.10
N TRP A 30 -11.60 -3.40 -12.03
CA TRP A 30 -11.83 -4.79 -12.37
C TRP A 30 -12.85 -5.45 -11.43
N CYS A 31 -12.74 -5.22 -10.11
CA CYS A 31 -13.72 -5.73 -9.14
C CYS A 31 -15.14 -5.24 -9.46
N GLU A 32 -15.31 -3.97 -9.81
CA GLU A 32 -16.60 -3.39 -10.18
C GLU A 32 -17.16 -4.00 -11.48
N ASP A 33 -16.31 -4.21 -12.50
CA ASP A 33 -16.68 -4.88 -13.75
C ASP A 33 -17.15 -6.33 -13.53
N GLN A 34 -16.56 -7.03 -12.57
CA GLN A 34 -16.95 -8.40 -12.19
C GLN A 34 -18.12 -8.46 -11.19
N GLY A 35 -18.62 -7.31 -10.72
CA GLY A 35 -19.77 -7.21 -9.80
C GLY A 35 -19.43 -7.36 -8.31
N PHE A 36 -18.16 -7.25 -7.92
CA PHE A 36 -17.69 -7.24 -6.53
C PHE A 36 -17.64 -5.80 -6.00
N GLU A 37 -18.80 -5.23 -5.69
CA GLU A 37 -18.94 -3.83 -5.28
C GLU A 37 -18.19 -3.53 -3.96
N GLY A 38 -18.21 -4.46 -2.99
CA GLY A 38 -17.51 -4.31 -1.72
C GLY A 38 -16.00 -4.36 -1.87
N ALA A 39 -15.48 -5.28 -2.69
CA ALA A 39 -14.06 -5.31 -3.04
C ALA A 39 -13.62 -4.06 -3.82
N ALA A 40 -14.47 -3.55 -4.71
CA ALA A 40 -14.20 -2.31 -5.43
C ALA A 40 -14.12 -1.10 -4.48
N GLU A 41 -15.04 -0.97 -3.53
CA GLU A 41 -15.00 0.08 -2.51
C GLU A 41 -13.73 -0.01 -1.64
N PHE A 42 -13.41 -1.21 -1.17
CA PHE A 42 -12.21 -1.49 -0.39
C PHE A 42 -10.93 -1.07 -1.13
N MET A 43 -10.72 -1.58 -2.35
CA MET A 43 -9.52 -1.30 -3.15
C MET A 43 -9.43 0.18 -3.56
N ARG A 44 -10.57 0.84 -3.81
CA ARG A 44 -10.60 2.26 -4.15
C ARG A 44 -10.21 3.13 -2.97
N LYS A 45 -10.62 2.77 -1.76
CA LYS A 45 -10.17 3.44 -0.54
C LYS A 45 -8.68 3.24 -0.33
N HIS A 46 -8.20 1.99 -0.50
CA HIS A 46 -6.78 1.67 -0.39
C HIS A 46 -5.92 2.45 -1.39
N ALA A 47 -6.40 2.62 -2.62
CA ALA A 47 -5.74 3.45 -3.61
C ALA A 47 -5.58 4.92 -3.18
N LEU A 48 -6.53 5.46 -2.41
CA LEU A 48 -6.43 6.81 -1.86
C LEU A 48 -5.42 6.87 -0.70
N GLU A 49 -5.36 5.84 0.14
CA GLU A 49 -4.38 5.72 1.22
C GLU A 49 -2.95 5.69 0.64
N GLU A 50 -2.69 4.92 -0.42
CA GLU A 50 -1.39 4.94 -1.11
C GLU A 50 -1.01 6.29 -1.74
N MET A 51 -2.02 7.03 -2.21
CA MET A 51 -1.78 8.39 -2.69
C MET A 51 -1.34 9.31 -1.55
N ASP A 52 -1.88 9.13 -0.34
CA ASP A 52 -1.45 9.85 0.85
C ASP A 52 -0.04 9.43 1.29
N HIS A 53 0.32 8.14 1.16
CA HIS A 53 1.69 7.63 1.38
C HIS A 53 2.67 8.34 0.45
N MET A 54 2.36 8.37 -0.85
CA MET A 54 3.14 9.09 -1.86
C MET A 54 3.31 10.58 -1.51
N ASN A 55 2.20 11.27 -1.21
CA ASN A 55 2.20 12.70 -0.90
C ASN A 55 3.01 13.03 0.35
N ARG A 56 2.98 12.17 1.36
CA ARG A 56 3.77 12.33 2.59
C ARG A 56 5.27 12.27 2.29
N LEU A 57 5.72 11.30 1.49
CA LEU A 57 7.12 11.21 1.03
C LEU A 57 7.52 12.41 0.16
N PHE A 58 6.67 12.78 -0.79
CA PHE A 58 6.88 13.92 -1.68
C PHE A 58 7.08 15.23 -0.90
N THR A 59 6.24 15.44 0.13
CA THR A 59 6.31 16.60 1.01
C THR A 59 7.59 16.58 1.83
N TYR A 60 7.93 15.45 2.45
CA TYR A 60 9.17 15.31 3.23
C TYR A 60 10.42 15.66 2.41
N VAL A 61 10.55 15.13 1.19
CA VAL A 61 11.69 15.45 0.31
C VAL A 61 11.77 16.95 0.04
N SER A 62 10.63 17.60 -0.26
CA SER A 62 10.55 19.05 -0.47
C SER A 62 10.99 19.84 0.77
N GLU A 63 10.54 19.45 1.96
CA GLU A 63 10.86 20.12 3.22
C GLU A 63 12.35 20.03 3.59
N THR A 64 13.05 19.00 3.12
CA THR A 64 14.52 18.92 3.29
C THR A 64 15.31 19.88 2.39
N GLY A 65 14.63 20.58 1.48
CA GLY A 65 15.23 21.44 0.45
C GLY A 65 15.69 20.69 -0.82
N ALA A 66 15.39 19.39 -0.93
CA ALA A 66 15.59 18.62 -2.15
C ALA A 66 14.37 18.72 -3.07
N MET A 67 14.53 18.36 -4.35
CA MET A 67 13.45 18.36 -5.32
C MET A 67 12.85 16.95 -5.44
N PRO A 68 11.59 16.72 -5.04
CA PRO A 68 10.91 15.48 -5.40
C PRO A 68 10.62 15.45 -6.90
N ILE A 69 10.75 14.29 -7.52
CA ILE A 69 10.59 14.11 -8.96
C ILE A 69 9.63 12.96 -9.21
N LEU A 70 8.50 13.27 -9.84
CA LEU A 70 7.61 12.27 -10.42
C LEU A 70 8.17 11.81 -11.75
N GLY A 71 8.36 10.50 -11.89
CA GLY A 71 8.80 9.84 -13.10
C GLY A 71 7.62 9.44 -13.98
N ALA A 72 7.91 8.58 -14.96
CA ALA A 72 6.86 7.91 -15.70
C ALA A 72 6.24 6.81 -14.83
N ILE A 73 4.91 6.75 -14.77
CA ILE A 73 4.19 5.67 -14.09
C ILE A 73 3.72 4.69 -15.16
N GLU A 74 4.13 3.43 -15.03
CA GLU A 74 3.71 2.38 -15.95
C GLU A 74 2.21 2.08 -15.78
N ALA A 75 1.57 1.60 -16.85
CA ALA A 75 0.17 1.21 -16.78
C ALA A 75 0.04 -0.09 -15.98
N PRO A 76 -0.79 -0.14 -14.92
CA PRO A 76 -1.01 -1.35 -14.15
C PRO A 76 -1.74 -2.42 -14.98
N PRO A 77 -1.61 -3.71 -14.62
CA PRO A 77 -2.45 -4.77 -15.18
C PRO A 77 -3.93 -4.48 -14.96
N HIS A 78 -4.74 -4.83 -15.96
CA HIS A 78 -6.20 -4.62 -15.95
C HIS A 78 -6.99 -5.90 -16.23
N GLU A 79 -6.30 -7.02 -16.41
CA GLU A 79 -6.89 -8.36 -16.55
C GLU A 79 -6.44 -9.21 -15.37
N PHE A 80 -7.40 -9.81 -14.68
CA PHE A 80 -7.18 -10.75 -13.58
C PHE A 80 -8.15 -11.93 -13.76
N GLU A 81 -7.74 -13.13 -13.37
CA GLU A 81 -8.49 -14.37 -13.52
C GLU A 81 -9.56 -14.54 -12.43
N SER A 82 -9.35 -13.98 -11.24
CA SER A 82 -10.26 -14.12 -10.11
C SER A 82 -10.06 -13.08 -9.01
N LEU A 83 -11.05 -12.91 -8.13
CA LEU A 83 -10.94 -12.07 -6.93
C LEU A 83 -9.80 -12.53 -6.02
N ALA A 84 -9.58 -13.85 -5.93
CA ALA A 84 -8.48 -14.42 -5.15
C ALA A 84 -7.12 -14.04 -5.74
N GLU A 85 -7.00 -13.96 -7.07
CA GLU A 85 -5.78 -13.50 -7.72
C GLU A 85 -5.51 -12.02 -7.44
N VAL A 86 -6.54 -11.16 -7.52
CA VAL A 86 -6.41 -9.73 -7.20
C VAL A 86 -5.78 -9.55 -5.82
N PHE A 87 -6.39 -10.12 -4.78
CA PHE A 87 -5.88 -9.96 -3.41
C PHE A 87 -4.55 -10.66 -3.16
N LYS A 88 -4.23 -11.72 -3.93
CA LYS A 88 -2.92 -12.36 -3.86
C LYS A 88 -1.84 -11.43 -4.42
N GLN A 89 -2.08 -10.85 -5.59
CA GLN A 89 -1.16 -9.89 -6.18
C GLN A 89 -1.03 -8.62 -5.31
N THR A 90 -2.12 -8.14 -4.71
CA THR A 90 -2.06 -7.02 -3.76
C THR A 90 -1.19 -7.34 -2.56
N TYR A 91 -1.38 -8.50 -1.91
CA TYR A 91 -0.56 -8.91 -0.77
C TYR A 91 0.93 -9.07 -1.14
N GLU A 92 1.22 -9.66 -2.29
CA GLU A 92 2.60 -9.79 -2.79
C GLU A 92 3.23 -8.41 -3.07
N HIS A 93 2.45 -7.46 -3.60
CA HIS A 93 2.88 -6.09 -3.83
C HIS A 93 3.15 -5.35 -2.51
N GLU A 94 2.30 -5.49 -1.51
CA GLU A 94 2.51 -4.92 -0.17
C GLU A 94 3.78 -5.46 0.51
N CYS A 95 4.02 -6.77 0.45
CA CYS A 95 5.27 -7.34 0.95
C CYS A 95 6.49 -6.74 0.25
N MET A 96 6.40 -6.47 -1.06
CA MET A 96 7.47 -5.80 -1.79
C MET A 96 7.66 -4.34 -1.33
N ILE A 97 6.59 -3.58 -1.11
CA ILE A 97 6.68 -2.22 -0.54
C ILE A 97 7.35 -2.27 0.84
N THR A 98 6.98 -3.23 1.70
CA THR A 98 7.63 -3.43 3.00
C THR A 98 9.14 -3.66 2.88
N GLU A 99 9.59 -4.49 1.93
CA GLU A 99 11.01 -4.72 1.67
C GLU A 99 11.72 -3.43 1.24
N GLN A 100 11.08 -2.60 0.42
CA GLN A 100 11.61 -1.32 -0.05
C GLN A 100 11.71 -0.30 1.09
N ILE A 101 10.68 -0.18 1.94
CA ILE A 101 10.70 0.67 3.14
C ILE A 101 11.81 0.24 4.11
N ASN A 102 11.96 -1.06 4.35
CA ASN A 102 13.03 -1.59 5.20
C ASN A 102 14.42 -1.28 4.63
N SER A 103 14.58 -1.36 3.31
CA SER A 103 15.83 -1.03 2.62
C SER A 103 16.16 0.47 2.74
N LEU A 104 15.16 1.35 2.61
CA LEU A 104 15.31 2.79 2.84
C LEU A 104 15.71 3.10 4.28
N ALA A 105 15.03 2.50 5.26
CA ALA A 105 15.32 2.69 6.67
C ALA A 105 16.75 2.23 6.98
N HIS A 106 17.16 1.06 6.47
CA HIS A 106 18.52 0.57 6.62
C HIS A 106 19.56 1.52 6.00
N LYS A 107 19.31 2.04 4.80
CA LYS A 107 20.20 3.01 4.13
C LYS A 107 20.29 4.32 4.93
N ALA A 108 19.17 4.82 5.44
CA ALA A 108 19.15 6.02 6.26
C ALA A 108 19.97 5.82 7.54
N PHE A 109 19.77 4.70 8.23
CA PHE A 109 20.51 4.37 9.45
C PHE A 109 22.02 4.22 9.20
N THR A 110 22.42 3.42 8.21
CA THR A 110 23.84 3.14 7.92
C THR A 110 24.59 4.36 7.41
N THR A 111 23.90 5.29 6.75
CA THR A 111 24.48 6.56 6.31
C THR A 111 24.38 7.68 7.36
N GLN A 112 23.88 7.36 8.56
CA GLN A 112 23.67 8.26 9.70
C GLN A 112 22.71 9.42 9.40
N ASP A 113 21.79 9.21 8.47
CA ASP A 113 20.67 10.12 8.20
C ASP A 113 19.52 9.81 9.17
N TYR A 114 19.70 10.21 10.42
CA TYR A 114 18.73 9.94 11.48
C TYR A 114 17.40 10.67 11.30
N SER A 115 17.37 11.76 10.53
CA SER A 115 16.12 12.47 10.21
C SER A 115 15.27 11.63 9.25
N THR A 116 15.85 11.17 8.14
CA THR A 116 15.12 10.26 7.22
C THR A 116 14.77 8.95 7.91
N PHE A 117 15.67 8.40 8.71
CA PHE A 117 15.39 7.18 9.48
C PHE A 117 14.18 7.35 10.40
N ASN A 118 14.12 8.47 11.15
CA ASN A 118 12.98 8.77 12.02
C ASN A 118 11.68 8.99 11.23
N PHE A 119 11.74 9.74 10.13
CA PHE A 119 10.60 9.94 9.23
C PHE A 119 10.02 8.62 8.72
N LEU A 120 10.89 7.69 8.29
CA LEU A 120 10.50 6.39 7.76
C LEU A 120 9.85 5.46 8.80
N GLN A 121 9.94 5.76 10.10
CA GLN A 121 9.30 4.91 11.12
C GLN A 121 7.78 4.89 11.00
N TRP A 122 7.17 5.94 10.46
CA TRP A 122 5.74 5.93 10.14
C TRP A 122 5.42 4.84 9.10
N TYR A 123 6.18 4.77 8.01
CA TYR A 123 5.98 3.74 6.97
C TYR A 123 6.28 2.32 7.48
N VAL A 124 7.29 2.17 8.36
CA VAL A 124 7.58 0.87 8.98
C VAL A 124 6.40 0.38 9.83
N ALA A 125 5.73 1.29 10.53
CA ALA A 125 4.51 0.98 11.28
C ALA A 125 3.33 0.70 10.34
N GLU A 126 3.15 1.52 9.31
CA GLU A 126 2.06 1.38 8.35
C GLU A 126 2.11 0.05 7.61
N GLN A 127 3.27 -0.32 7.04
CA GLN A 127 3.44 -1.60 6.33
C GLN A 127 3.17 -2.84 7.21
N HIS A 128 3.28 -2.72 8.53
CA HIS A 128 2.87 -3.80 9.43
C HIS A 128 1.35 -3.99 9.46
N GLU A 129 0.59 -2.89 9.43
CA GLU A 129 -0.87 -2.90 9.28
C GLU A 129 -1.25 -3.49 7.92
N GLU A 130 -0.57 -3.04 6.86
CA GLU A 130 -0.87 -3.45 5.49
C GLU A 130 -0.72 -4.96 5.29
N GLU A 131 0.42 -5.52 5.69
CA GLU A 131 0.63 -6.97 5.58
C GLU A 131 -0.41 -7.75 6.40
N THR A 132 -0.76 -7.26 7.59
CA THR A 132 -1.77 -7.90 8.44
C THR A 132 -3.15 -7.85 7.79
N LEU A 133 -3.53 -6.70 7.24
CA LEU A 133 -4.80 -6.46 6.58
C LEU A 133 -4.97 -7.38 5.37
N PHE A 134 -4.04 -7.34 4.43
CA PHE A 134 -4.13 -8.12 3.20
C PHE A 134 -3.95 -9.61 3.43
N LYS A 135 -3.13 -10.02 4.40
CA LYS A 135 -3.05 -11.41 4.82
C LYS A 135 -4.39 -11.91 5.36
N SER A 136 -5.09 -11.09 6.14
CA SER A 136 -6.39 -11.44 6.70
C SER A 136 -7.46 -11.64 5.63
N VAL A 137 -7.46 -10.80 4.58
CA VAL A 137 -8.37 -10.94 3.43
C VAL A 137 -8.11 -12.25 2.69
N LEU A 138 -6.84 -12.56 2.40
CA LEU A 138 -6.46 -13.82 1.78
C LEU A 138 -6.86 -15.04 2.60
N ASP A 139 -6.68 -14.99 3.92
CA ASP A 139 -7.08 -16.07 4.81
C ASP A 139 -8.59 -16.28 4.82
N LYS A 140 -9.39 -15.21 4.77
CA LYS A 140 -10.85 -15.32 4.62
C LYS A 140 -11.22 -15.99 3.30
N ILE A 141 -10.64 -15.56 2.18
CA ILE A 141 -10.90 -16.17 0.86
C ILE A 141 -10.54 -17.65 0.86
N ASN A 142 -9.39 -18.02 1.43
CA ASN A 142 -8.96 -19.41 1.54
C ASN A 142 -9.85 -20.25 2.47
N LEU A 143 -10.39 -19.64 3.53
CA LEU A 143 -11.26 -20.30 4.49
C LEU A 143 -12.63 -20.65 3.89
N VAL A 144 -13.26 -19.70 3.19
CA VAL A 144 -14.61 -19.90 2.65
C VAL A 144 -14.62 -20.56 1.26
N GLY A 145 -13.49 -20.55 0.56
CA GLY A 145 -13.38 -21.04 -0.81
C GLY A 145 -13.76 -19.97 -1.83
N GLN A 146 -13.88 -20.38 -3.10
CA GLN A 146 -14.04 -19.47 -4.24
C GLN A 146 -15.31 -19.75 -5.06
N ASP A 147 -16.29 -20.47 -4.50
CA ASP A 147 -17.60 -20.59 -5.14
C ASP A 147 -18.41 -19.29 -4.99
N GLY A 148 -19.45 -19.11 -5.81
CA GLY A 148 -20.21 -17.85 -5.83
C GLY A 148 -20.86 -17.47 -4.50
N HIS A 149 -21.23 -18.44 -3.64
CA HIS A 149 -21.76 -18.12 -2.32
C HIS A 149 -20.65 -17.62 -1.39
N ALA A 150 -19.48 -18.25 -1.43
CA ALA A 150 -18.31 -17.83 -0.67
C ALA A 150 -17.88 -16.40 -1.04
N LEU A 151 -17.76 -16.10 -2.34
CA LEU A 151 -17.34 -14.78 -2.82
C LEU A 151 -18.35 -13.68 -2.46
N PHE A 152 -19.65 -13.98 -2.43
CA PHE A 152 -20.66 -13.03 -1.98
C PHE A 152 -20.49 -12.62 -0.51
N PHE A 153 -20.10 -13.55 0.37
CA PHE A 153 -19.81 -13.22 1.77
C PHE A 153 -18.50 -12.46 1.92
N VAL A 154 -17.47 -12.82 1.16
CA VAL A 154 -16.19 -12.08 1.13
C VAL A 154 -16.42 -10.64 0.69
N ASP A 155 -17.20 -10.41 -0.36
CA ASP A 155 -17.49 -9.07 -0.86
C ASP A 155 -18.21 -8.20 0.18
N LYS A 156 -19.17 -8.78 0.90
CA LYS A 156 -19.83 -8.08 2.03
C LYS A 156 -18.86 -7.74 3.16
N ASP A 157 -17.97 -8.66 3.52
CA ASP A 157 -16.95 -8.41 4.52
C ASP A 157 -16.01 -7.28 4.08
N LEU A 158 -15.61 -7.23 2.81
CA LEU A 158 -14.78 -6.18 2.24
C LEU A 158 -15.48 -4.80 2.26
N ALA A 159 -16.79 -4.76 1.96
CA ALA A 159 -17.58 -3.53 2.08
C ALA A 159 -17.63 -3.01 3.53
N GLU A 160 -17.75 -3.90 4.51
CA GLU A 160 -17.69 -3.50 5.93
C GLU A 160 -16.27 -3.06 6.33
N MET A 161 -15.24 -3.75 5.86
CA MET A 161 -13.83 -3.37 6.07
C MET A 161 -13.51 -2.01 5.44
N ALA A 162 -14.12 -1.65 4.30
CA ALA A 162 -13.94 -0.32 3.71
C ALA A 162 -14.48 0.80 4.63
N LYS A 163 -15.54 0.53 5.40
CA LYS A 163 -16.15 1.51 6.33
C LYS A 163 -15.37 1.61 7.64
N SER A 164 -14.95 0.49 8.20
CA SER A 164 -14.10 0.48 9.39
C SER A 164 -12.66 0.79 8.97
N GLY A 165 -12.17 2.01 9.23
CA GLY A 165 -10.71 2.25 9.18
C GLY A 165 -9.99 1.18 9.99
N GLY A 166 -8.81 0.73 9.51
CA GLY A 166 -8.11 -0.45 9.99
C GLY A 166 -8.14 -0.61 11.52
N ASN A 167 -8.26 -1.84 12.00
CA ASN A 167 -8.13 -2.13 13.43
C ASN A 167 -6.70 -1.74 13.83
N GLY A 168 -6.55 -0.66 14.60
CA GLY A 168 -5.23 -0.15 15.00
C GLY A 168 -4.33 -1.27 15.53
N SER A 169 -3.09 -1.33 15.06
CA SER A 169 -2.08 -2.18 15.67
C SER A 169 -1.26 -1.44 16.71
N ILE A 170 -0.53 -2.27 17.44
CA ILE A 170 0.44 -1.85 18.44
C ILE A 170 1.55 -0.95 17.89
N MET A 171 1.75 -0.90 16.57
CA MET A 171 2.77 -0.08 15.93
C MET A 171 2.30 1.37 15.68
N THR A 172 1.00 1.57 15.45
CA THR A 172 0.41 2.89 15.13
C THR A 172 -0.18 3.57 16.38
N ASP A 173 -0.64 2.80 17.37
CA ASP A 173 -1.19 3.29 18.65
C ASP A 173 -0.15 3.94 19.59
N ALA A 174 1.15 3.81 19.30
CA ALA A 174 2.23 4.29 20.19
C ALA A 174 2.63 5.77 19.99
N GLN A 175 1.94 6.51 19.11
CA GLN A 175 2.23 7.94 18.86
C GLN A 175 1.26 8.85 19.63
N VAL A 176 1.44 8.95 20.95
CA VAL A 176 0.86 10.00 21.81
C VAL A 176 1.97 10.80 22.48
#